data_AF-C0W7U2-F1
#
_entry.id   AF-C0W7U2-F1
#
_cell.length_a   1.000
_cell.length_b   1.000
_cell.length_c   1.000
_cell.angle_alpha   90.00
_cell.angle_beta   90.00
_cell.angle_gamma   90.00
#
_symmetry.space_group_name_H-M   'P 1'
#
loop_
_entity.id
_entity.type
_entity.pdbx_description
1 polymer ?
#
loop_
_entity_poly.entity_id
_entity_poly.type
_entity_poly.pdbx_seq_one_letter_code
_entity_poly.pdbx_strand_id
1 'polypeptide(L)'
;AHPDHVAVEVAYHCAQDLRDVFHQPTPARGRQLAEQLIATLPSCPIPEIARLGKTLRRWRTAFLAYFDTDGASNGGTQAING
;
A
#
# COMPACT_ATOMS: atom_id res chain seq x y z
N ALA A 1 25.34 13.90 -4.47
CA ALA A 1 24.52 13.28 -3.42
C ALA A 1 24.94 11.82 -3.29
N HIS A 2 25.12 11.30 -2.08
CA HIS A 2 25.51 9.91 -1.86
C HIS A 2 24.31 8.99 -2.19
N PRO A 3 24.48 7.88 -2.93
CA PRO A 3 23.38 7.03 -3.41
C PRO A 3 22.44 6.55 -2.29
N ASP A 4 22.96 6.35 -1.08
CA ASP A 4 22.16 5.95 0.09
C ASP A 4 21.13 7.00 0.51
N HIS A 5 21.43 8.30 0.34
CA HIS A 5 20.48 9.36 0.67
C HIS A 5 19.29 9.36 -0.30
N VAL A 6 19.53 9.05 -1.57
CA VAL A 6 18.49 8.92 -2.59
C VAL A 6 17.62 7.70 -2.33
N ALA A 7 18.22 6.57 -1.94
CA ALA A 7 17.47 5.36 -1.62
C ALA A 7 16.54 5.56 -0.42
N VAL A 8 17.02 6.24 0.63
CA VAL A 8 16.22 6.57 1.83
C VAL A 8 15.09 7.53 1.49
N GLU A 9 15.34 8.55 0.68
CA GLU A 9 14.33 9.52 0.26
C GLU A 9 13.19 8.84 -0.53
N VAL A 10 13.53 8.00 -1.52
CA VAL A 10 12.54 7.25 -2.29
C VAL A 10 11.75 6.30 -1.39
N ALA A 11 12.42 5.60 -0.47
CA ALA A 11 11.73 4.72 0.47
C ALA A 11 10.78 5.48 1.40
N TYR A 12 11.17 6.68 1.84
CA TYR A 12 10.33 7.57 2.63
C TYR A 12 9.08 7.99 1.84
N HIS A 13 9.24 8.41 0.58
CA HIS A 13 8.11 8.77 -0.27
C HIS A 13 7.16 7.59 -0.50
N CYS A 14 7.67 6.41 -0.81
CA CYS A 14 6.82 5.22 -0.95
C CYS A 14 6.04 4.88 0.33
N ALA A 15 6.63 5.10 1.51
CA ALA A 15 5.94 4.94 2.78
C ALA A 15 4.84 5.98 3.00
N GLN A 16 5.04 7.22 2.54
CA GLN A 16 4.00 8.25 2.57
C GLN A 16 2.88 7.96 1.59
N ASP A 17 3.21 7.58 0.35
CA ASP A 17 2.20 7.22 -0.65
C ASP A 17 1.31 6.08 -0.14
N LEU A 18 1.90 5.07 0.51
CA LEU A 18 1.15 3.96 1.11
C LEU A 18 0.20 4.43 2.23
N ARG A 19 0.64 5.38 3.07
CA ARG A 19 -0.21 5.97 4.12
C ARG A 19 -1.35 6.79 3.50
N ASP A 20 -1.04 7.58 2.49
CA ASP A 20 -2.00 8.47 1.83
C ASP A 20 -3.18 7.71 1.21
N VAL A 21 -2.98 6.45 0.80
CA VAL A 21 -4.07 5.57 0.35
C VAL A 21 -5.21 5.50 1.38
N PHE A 22 -4.88 5.46 2.67
CA PHE A 22 -5.85 5.33 3.76
C PHE A 22 -6.43 6.67 4.24
N HIS A 23 -5.85 7.79 3.81
CA HIS A 23 -6.25 9.14 4.22
C HIS A 23 -7.02 9.90 3.13
N GLN A 24 -7.50 9.20 2.10
CA GLN A 24 -8.26 9.84 1.03
C GLN A 24 -9.68 10.23 1.46
N PRO A 25 -10.25 11.33 0.93
CA PRO A 25 -11.60 11.77 1.27
C PRO A 25 -12.71 10.77 0.91
N THR A 26 -12.43 9.81 0.04
CA THR A 26 -13.38 8.76 -0.37
C THR A 26 -12.67 7.41 -0.51
N PRO A 27 -13.34 6.29 -0.22
CA PRO A 27 -12.78 4.96 -0.43
C PRO A 27 -12.40 4.69 -1.89
N ALA A 28 -13.20 5.20 -2.84
CA ALA A 28 -12.90 5.08 -4.27
C ALA A 28 -11.55 5.72 -4.64
N ARG A 29 -11.24 6.88 -4.07
CA ARG A 29 -9.95 7.55 -4.29
C ARG A 29 -8.80 6.78 -3.64
N GLY A 30 -9.01 6.27 -2.42
CA GLY A 30 -8.05 5.38 -1.76
C GLY A 30 -7.76 4.13 -2.60
N ARG A 31 -8.79 3.45 -3.08
CA ARG A 31 -8.68 2.27 -3.96
C ARG A 31 -7.87 2.58 -5.23
N GLN A 32 -8.13 3.72 -5.87
CA GLN A 32 -7.40 4.10 -7.07
C GLN A 32 -5.90 4.26 -6.80
N LEU A 33 -5.51 4.88 -5.68
CA LEU A 33 -4.10 5.01 -5.30
C LEU A 33 -3.49 3.66 -4.94
N ALA A 34 -4.23 2.79 -4.24
CA ALA A 34 -3.80 1.43 -3.92
C ALA A 34 -3.46 0.63 -5.19
N GLU A 35 -4.33 0.70 -6.20
CA GLU A 35 -4.11 0.04 -7.49
C GLU A 35 -2.90 0.58 -8.23
N GLN A 36 -2.67 1.90 -8.19
CA GLN A 36 -1.46 2.51 -8.75
C GLN A 36 -0.20 1.99 -8.08
N LEU A 37 -0.15 1.94 -6.75
CA LEU A 37 1.01 1.43 -6.01
C LEU A 37 1.29 -0.05 -6.29
N ILE A 38 0.25 -0.89 -6.39
CA ILE A 38 0.39 -2.32 -6.76
C ILE A 38 1.00 -2.48 -8.16
N ALA A 39 0.69 -1.56 -9.08
CA ALA A 39 1.24 -1.56 -10.43
C ALA A 39 2.69 -1.09 -10.46
N THR A 40 3.02 0.00 -9.76
CA THR A 40 4.31 0.73 -9.92
C THR A 40 5.42 0.26 -8.97
N LEU A 41 5.12 -0.05 -7.71
CA LEU A 41 6.17 -0.35 -6.73
C LEU A 41 7.06 -1.56 -7.12
N PRO A 42 6.55 -2.63 -7.76
CA PRO A 42 7.39 -3.78 -8.14
C PRO A 42 8.49 -3.49 -9.15
N SER A 43 8.43 -2.37 -9.88
CA SER A 43 9.47 -1.93 -10.81
C SER A 43 10.43 -0.90 -10.21
N CYS A 44 10.29 -0.57 -8.92
CA CYS A 44 11.20 0.36 -8.25
C CYS A 44 12.64 -0.19 -8.30
N PRO A 45 13.66 0.65 -8.63
CA PRO A 45 15.06 0.21 -8.64
C PRO A 45 15.60 -0.12 -7.26
N ILE A 46 14.91 0.28 -6.18
CA ILE A 46 15.27 -0.06 -4.79
C ILE A 46 14.71 -1.43 -4.45
N PRO A 47 15.56 -2.43 -4.14
CA PRO A 47 15.13 -3.82 -3.94
C PRO A 47 14.05 -3.99 -2.86
N GLU A 48 14.16 -3.26 -1.75
CA GLU A 48 13.23 -3.31 -0.63
C GLU A 48 11.83 -2.82 -1.04
N ILE A 49 11.75 -1.77 -1.85
CA ILE A 49 10.49 -1.23 -2.37
C ILE A 49 9.89 -2.15 -3.42
N ALA A 50 10.71 -2.69 -4.32
CA ALA A 50 10.25 -3.69 -5.28
C ALA A 50 9.67 -4.93 -4.57
N ARG A 51 10.30 -5.36 -3.47
CA ARG A 51 9.82 -6.46 -2.63
C ARG A 51 8.50 -6.10 -1.94
N LEU A 52 8.36 -4.90 -1.38
CA LEU A 52 7.11 -4.41 -0.81
C LEU A 52 5.98 -4.44 -1.87
N GLY A 53 6.24 -3.91 -3.06
CA GLY A 53 5.27 -3.94 -4.15
C GLY A 53 4.83 -5.36 -4.53
N LYS A 54 5.76 -6.33 -4.57
CA LYS A 54 5.44 -7.74 -4.83
C LYS A 54 4.54 -8.31 -3.73
N THR A 55 4.80 -7.96 -2.47
CA THR A 55 3.93 -8.32 -1.34
C THR A 55 2.53 -7.72 -1.51
N LEU A 56 2.40 -6.42 -1.79
CA LEU A 56 1.10 -5.78 -2.01
C LEU A 56 0.34 -6.41 -3.19
N ARG A 57 1.04 -6.75 -4.27
CA ARG A 57 0.45 -7.46 -5.42
C ARG A 57 -0.07 -8.86 -5.04
N ARG A 58 0.68 -9.61 -4.24
CA ARG A 58 0.25 -10.93 -3.72
C ARG A 58 -1.01 -10.81 -2.88
N TRP A 59 -1.12 -9.75 -2.08
CA TRP A 59 -2.27 -9.48 -1.21
C TRP A 59 -3.31 -8.54 -1.86
N ARG A 60 -3.29 -8.35 -3.19
CA ARG A 60 -4.13 -7.36 -3.90
C ARG A 60 -5.59 -7.43 -3.47
N THR A 61 -6.18 -8.62 -3.48
CA THR A 61 -7.59 -8.79 -3.13
C THR A 61 -7.90 -8.30 -1.72
N ALA A 62 -7.12 -8.75 -0.72
CA ALA A 62 -7.31 -8.35 0.67
C ALA A 62 -7.03 -6.85 0.88
N PHE A 63 -6.00 -6.32 0.22
CA PHE A 63 -5.64 -4.91 0.32
C PHE A 63 -6.70 -3.99 -0.29
N LEU A 64 -7.24 -4.34 -1.45
CA LEU A 64 -8.30 -3.55 -2.10
C LEU A 64 -9.66 -3.68 -1.39
N ALA A 65 -9.93 -4.81 -0.74
CA ALA A 65 -11.16 -5.03 0.02
C ALA A 65 -11.35 -4.03 1.18
N TYR A 66 -10.26 -3.47 1.72
CA TYR A 66 -10.32 -2.38 2.71
C TYR A 66 -11.19 -1.20 2.23
N PHE A 67 -11.12 -0.88 0.94
CA PHE A 67 -11.83 0.25 0.34
C PHE A 67 -13.26 -0.09 -0.07
N ASP A 68 -13.64 -1.36 -0.07
CA ASP A 68 -15.00 -1.81 -0.39
C ASP A 68 -15.93 -1.69 0.82
N THR A 69 -15.38 -1.51 2.02
CA THR A 69 -16.12 -1.51 3.29
C THR A 69 -16.12 -0.16 4.01
N ASP A 70 -15.80 0.94 3.31
CA ASP A 70 -15.63 2.28 3.92
C ASP A 70 -14.62 2.29 5.09
N GLY A 71 -13.56 1.47 4.98
CA GLY A 71 -12.53 1.34 6.02
C GLY A 71 -12.88 0.35 7.15
N ALA A 72 -14.01 -0.35 7.09
CA ALA A 72 -14.30 -1.45 8.01
C ALA A 72 -13.50 -2.71 7.63
N SER A 73 -12.24 -2.78 8.07
CA SER A 73 -11.36 -3.94 7.84
C SER A 73 -11.58 -5.11 8.81
N ASN A 74 -12.59 -5.05 9.67
CA ASN A 74 -12.86 -6.02 10.73
C ASN A 74 -14.08 -6.93 10.46
N GLY A 75 -14.51 -7.05 9.19
CA GLY A 75 -15.47 -8.08 8.77
C GLY A 75 -14.86 -9.49 8.77
N GLY A 76 -14.65 -10.08 9.95
CA GLY A 76 -14.32 -11.51 10.12
C GLY A 76 -13.42 -11.84 11.33
N THR A 77 -12.53 -10.95 11.74
CA THR A 77 -11.55 -11.23 12.80
C THR A 77 -12.09 -11.08 14.22
N GLN A 78 -13.30 -10.54 14.39
CA GLN A 78 -14.01 -10.58 15.68
C GLN A 78 -14.70 -11.91 15.97
N ALA A 79 -14.72 -12.87 15.03
CA ALA A 79 -15.34 -14.19 15.23
C ALA A 79 -14.37 -15.29 15.69
N ILE A 80 -13.07 -14.97 15.89
CA ILE A 80 -12.02 -15.96 16.21
C ILE A 80 -11.30 -15.72 17.54
N ASN A 81 -11.67 -14.67 18.28
CA ASN A 81 -11.26 -14.47 19.67
C ASN A 81 -12.50 -14.44 20.56
N GLY A 82 -13.16 -15.59 20.69
CA GLY A 82 -14.17 -15.91 21.69
C GLY A 82 -13.85 -17.26 22.29
#